data_AF-A0A4D4KLV4-F1
#
_entry.id   AF-A0A4D4KLV4-F1
#
_cell.length_a   1.000
_cell.length_b   1.000
_cell.length_c   1.000
_cell.angle_alpha   90.00
_cell.angle_beta   90.00
_cell.angle_gamma   90.00
#
_symmetry.space_group_name_H-M   'P 1'
#
loop_
_entity.id
_entity.type
_entity.pdbx_description
1 polymer ?
#
loop_
_entity_poly.entity_id
_entity_poly.type
_entity_poly.pdbx_seq_one_letter_code
_entity_poly.pdbx_strand_id
1 'polypeptide(L)'
;MRLTIDTEMDTYEQAIAAVQAAYGLRPVAPADWPEAPAVDPRPDPQDLSSDDIGDGWSEQTLFQVIASLMPGARTVLRRITDLGGTTSFDEVQQYFANHPTTPIPAAKLGGTLTSIKAVQRRIGPTDASRLLQRNDRARLYHIDRPLVEGLRRAFAIADARPDLMRGEPTARLASDRK
;
A
#
# COMPACT_ATOMS: atom_id res chain seq x y z
N MET A 1 -19.65 -19.34 -31.95
CA MET A 1 -20.40 -18.82 -30.79
C MET A 1 -19.52 -17.78 -30.11
N ARG A 2 -20.02 -16.55 -29.86
CA ARG A 2 -19.28 -15.51 -29.13
C ARG A 2 -19.95 -15.33 -27.78
N LEU A 3 -19.21 -15.62 -26.72
CA LEU A 3 -19.63 -15.39 -25.35
C LEU A 3 -19.08 -14.03 -24.92
N THR A 4 -19.95 -13.14 -24.46
CA THR A 4 -19.57 -11.85 -23.89
C THR A 4 -19.81 -11.95 -22.40
N ILE A 5 -18.75 -11.84 -21.61
CA ILE A 5 -18.83 -11.73 -20.15
C ILE A 5 -18.40 -10.31 -19.82
N ASP A 6 -19.25 -9.58 -19.14
CA ASP A 6 -18.95 -8.24 -18.66
C ASP A 6 -18.27 -8.37 -17.30
N THR A 7 -16.94 -8.22 -17.26
CA THR A 7 -16.19 -8.38 -16.01
C THR A 7 -16.43 -7.25 -14.99
N GLU A 8 -17.12 -6.17 -15.37
CA GLU A 8 -17.49 -5.09 -14.44
C GLU A 8 -18.88 -5.32 -13.82
N MET A 9 -19.80 -5.97 -14.54
CA MET A 9 -21.21 -6.14 -14.13
C MET A 9 -21.57 -7.57 -13.76
N ASP A 10 -20.94 -8.56 -14.38
CA ASP A 10 -21.25 -9.97 -14.13
C ASP A 10 -20.54 -10.44 -12.87
N THR A 11 -21.32 -10.97 -11.93
CA THR A 11 -20.77 -11.74 -10.82
C THR A 11 -20.07 -12.99 -11.35
N TYR A 12 -19.11 -13.49 -10.57
CA TYR A 12 -18.36 -14.71 -10.92
C TYR A 12 -19.29 -15.90 -11.27
N GLU A 13 -20.39 -16.05 -10.53
CA GLU A 13 -21.41 -17.07 -10.79
C GLU A 13 -22.15 -16.87 -12.12
N GLN A 14 -22.45 -15.63 -12.50
CA GLN A 14 -23.10 -15.31 -13.79
C GLN A 14 -22.16 -15.59 -14.96
N ALA A 15 -20.88 -15.26 -14.82
CA ALA A 15 -19.85 -15.57 -15.81
C ALA A 15 -19.73 -17.08 -16.04
N ILE A 16 -19.68 -17.87 -14.95
CA ILE A 16 -19.61 -19.33 -15.03
C ILE A 16 -20.87 -19.92 -15.66
N ALA A 17 -22.06 -19.46 -15.25
CA ALA A 17 -23.32 -19.93 -15.81
C ALA A 17 -23.42 -19.65 -17.32
N ALA A 18 -22.96 -18.48 -17.77
CA ALA A 18 -22.96 -18.10 -19.18
C ALA A 18 -22.00 -18.99 -20.01
N VAL A 19 -20.82 -19.33 -19.48
CA VAL A 19 -19.90 -20.29 -20.09
C VAL A 19 -20.54 -21.68 -20.15
N GLN A 20 -21.10 -22.16 -19.05
CA GLN A 20 -21.71 -23.49 -18.98
C GLN A 20 -22.87 -23.63 -19.98
N ALA A 21 -23.74 -22.62 -20.05
CA ALA A 21 -24.85 -22.58 -21.00
C ALA A 21 -24.36 -22.55 -22.46
N ALA A 22 -23.32 -21.79 -22.76
CA ALA A 22 -22.79 -21.69 -24.12
C ALA A 22 -22.16 -23.01 -24.62
N TYR A 23 -21.60 -23.80 -23.70
CA TYR A 23 -20.93 -25.06 -24.04
C TYR A 23 -21.75 -26.30 -23.66
N GLY A 24 -23.03 -26.15 -23.28
CA GLY A 24 -23.92 -27.26 -22.94
C GLY A 24 -23.48 -28.07 -21.72
N LEU A 25 -22.64 -27.47 -20.86
CA LEU A 25 -22.13 -28.10 -19.64
C LEU A 25 -23.21 -28.01 -18.56
N ARG A 26 -23.56 -29.14 -17.93
CA ARG A 26 -24.40 -29.10 -16.72
C ARG A 26 -23.59 -28.50 -15.57
N PRO A 27 -24.19 -27.69 -14.68
CA PRO A 27 -23.53 -27.27 -13.45
C PRO A 27 -23.30 -28.52 -12.61
N VAL A 28 -22.06 -29.01 -12.62
CA VAL A 28 -21.57 -29.92 -11.60
C VAL A 28 -20.66 -29.05 -10.76
N ALA A 29 -21.19 -28.49 -9.68
CA ALA A 29 -20.33 -28.15 -8.55
C ALA A 29 -19.73 -29.49 -8.10
N PRO A 30 -18.41 -29.71 -8.22
CA PRO A 30 -17.82 -30.95 -7.76
C PRO A 30 -18.14 -31.07 -6.26
N ALA A 31 -18.75 -32.18 -5.84
CA ALA A 31 -19.09 -32.40 -4.43
C ALA A 31 -17.86 -32.32 -3.50
N ASP A 32 -16.66 -32.45 -4.08
CA ASP A 32 -15.37 -32.38 -3.42
C ASP A 32 -14.67 -31.02 -3.61
N TRP A 33 -15.37 -29.99 -4.12
CA TRP A 33 -14.80 -28.66 -4.13
C TRP A 33 -14.71 -28.17 -2.69
N PRO A 34 -13.52 -27.83 -2.18
CA PRO A 34 -13.43 -27.27 -0.85
C PRO A 34 -14.31 -26.02 -0.83
N GLU A 35 -15.21 -25.95 0.14
CA GLU A 35 -15.86 -24.71 0.51
C GLU A 35 -14.77 -23.64 0.53
N ALA A 36 -14.97 -22.56 -0.23
CA ALA A 36 -13.95 -21.53 -0.36
C ALA A 36 -13.46 -21.23 1.06
N PRO A 37 -12.16 -21.40 1.36
CA PRO A 37 -11.67 -21.25 2.72
C PRO A 37 -12.21 -19.92 3.20
N ALA A 38 -12.89 -19.92 4.35
CA ALA A 38 -13.45 -18.72 4.94
C ALA A 38 -12.40 -17.62 4.76
N VAL A 39 -12.73 -16.59 3.98
CA VAL A 39 -11.77 -15.55 3.64
C VAL A 39 -11.30 -15.03 4.98
N ASP A 40 -10.05 -15.34 5.35
CA ASP A 40 -9.47 -14.82 6.58
C ASP A 40 -9.75 -13.32 6.56
N PRO A 41 -10.34 -12.76 7.63
CA PRO A 41 -10.70 -11.36 7.65
C PRO A 41 -9.43 -10.57 7.29
N ARG A 42 -9.51 -9.84 6.18
CA ARG A 42 -8.35 -9.10 5.67
C ARG A 42 -8.00 -8.05 6.71
N PRO A 43 -6.71 -7.87 7.03
CA PRO A 43 -6.30 -6.91 8.05
C PRO A 43 -6.77 -5.51 7.66
N ASP A 44 -7.40 -4.84 8.62
CA ASP A 44 -7.88 -3.48 8.53
C ASP A 44 -6.85 -2.52 9.12
N PRO A 45 -6.80 -1.23 8.69
CA PRO A 45 -5.89 -0.26 9.29
C PRO A 45 -6.13 -0.06 10.80
N GLN A 46 -7.32 -0.39 11.30
CA GLN A 46 -7.66 -0.41 12.72
C GLN A 46 -6.90 -1.50 13.49
N ASP A 47 -6.41 -2.54 12.80
CA ASP A 47 -5.57 -3.58 13.39
C ASP A 47 -4.13 -3.11 13.60
N LEU A 48 -3.75 -1.95 13.02
CA LEU A 48 -2.46 -1.32 13.30
C LEU A 48 -2.48 -0.67 14.68
N SER A 49 -1.37 -0.84 15.40
CA SER A 49 -1.24 -0.23 16.72
C SER A 49 -1.27 1.30 16.63
N SER A 50 -2.10 1.91 17.47
CA SER A 50 -2.08 3.35 17.75
C SER A 50 -1.00 3.73 18.75
N ASP A 51 -0.34 2.76 19.37
CA ASP A 51 0.70 3.00 20.37
C ASP A 51 1.92 3.67 19.73
N ASP A 52 2.59 4.49 20.54
CA ASP A 52 3.83 5.12 20.13
C ASP A 52 4.93 4.06 19.99
N ILE A 53 5.45 3.93 18.77
CA ILE A 53 6.57 3.05 18.44
C ILE A 53 7.89 3.82 18.35
N GLY A 54 7.88 5.15 18.53
CA GLY A 54 9.07 5.98 18.64
C GLY A 54 8.81 7.41 18.17
N ASP A 55 9.23 8.38 18.98
CA ASP A 55 9.13 9.82 18.70
C ASP A 55 7.72 10.29 18.30
N GLY A 56 6.67 9.66 18.85
CA GLY A 56 5.27 9.99 18.58
C GLY A 56 4.70 9.36 17.31
N TRP A 57 5.47 8.52 16.61
CA TRP A 57 4.97 7.75 15.48
C TRP A 57 4.18 6.54 15.97
N SER A 58 3.05 6.27 15.32
CA SER A 58 2.30 5.02 15.46
C SER A 58 2.17 4.33 14.11
N GLU A 59 1.84 3.04 14.11
CA GLU A 59 1.65 2.29 12.86
C GLU A 59 0.50 2.85 12.03
N GLN A 60 -0.56 3.32 12.69
CA GLN A 60 -1.67 4.04 12.04
C GLN A 60 -1.19 5.32 11.34
N THR A 61 -0.36 6.12 12.02
CA THR A 61 0.20 7.35 11.42
C THR A 61 1.12 7.03 10.24
N LEU A 62 1.91 5.95 10.35
CA LEU A 62 2.75 5.46 9.25
C LEU A 62 1.91 5.03 8.05
N PHE A 63 0.81 4.30 8.26
CA PHE A 63 -0.11 3.92 7.20
C PHE A 63 -0.73 5.14 6.52
N GLN A 64 -1.17 6.15 7.28
CA GLN A 64 -1.70 7.39 6.72
C GLN A 64 -0.68 8.13 5.84
N VAL A 65 0.60 8.13 6.23
CA VAL A 65 1.69 8.63 5.37
C VAL A 65 1.73 7.83 4.08
N ILE A 66 1.81 6.49 4.14
CA ILE A 66 1.88 5.61 2.95
C ILE A 66 0.68 5.83 2.00
N ALA A 67 -0.52 5.94 2.56
CA ALA A 67 -1.77 6.20 1.83
C ALA A 67 -1.75 7.54 1.10
N SER A 68 -1.14 8.55 1.72
CA SER A 68 -1.07 9.91 1.18
C SER A 68 0.08 10.14 0.18
N LEU A 69 1.02 9.19 0.07
CA LEU A 69 2.11 9.28 -0.89
C LEU A 69 1.67 8.92 -2.31
N MET A 70 2.21 9.66 -3.28
CA MET A 70 2.17 9.25 -4.68
C MET A 70 2.86 7.89 -4.89
N PRO A 71 2.46 7.08 -5.89
CA PRO A 71 3.00 5.74 -6.09
C PRO A 71 4.55 5.66 -6.15
N GLY A 72 5.20 6.61 -6.85
CA GLY A 72 6.66 6.65 -6.92
C GLY A 72 7.31 6.90 -5.55
N ALA A 73 6.73 7.80 -4.74
CA ALA A 73 7.21 8.11 -3.39
C ALA A 73 7.02 6.94 -2.43
N ARG A 74 5.88 6.26 -2.56
CA ARG A 74 5.59 5.02 -1.83
C ARG A 74 6.62 3.94 -2.15
N THR A 75 6.96 3.77 -3.43
CA THR A 75 7.92 2.74 -3.86
C THR A 75 9.33 3.04 -3.33
N VAL A 76 9.76 4.31 -3.34
CA VAL A 76 11.05 4.73 -2.75
C VAL A 76 11.08 4.46 -1.24
N LEU A 77 10.05 4.86 -0.50
CA LEU A 77 9.97 4.63 0.94
C LEU A 77 9.98 3.12 1.27
N ARG A 78 9.24 2.32 0.50
CA ARG A 78 9.22 0.86 0.63
C ARG A 78 10.62 0.27 0.43
N ARG A 79 11.31 0.67 -0.64
CA ARG A 79 12.67 0.17 -0.92
C ARG A 79 13.64 0.44 0.23
N ILE A 80 13.62 1.64 0.80
CA ILE A 80 14.48 2.00 1.94
C ILE A 80 14.12 1.15 3.17
N THR A 81 12.83 0.90 3.39
CA THR A 81 12.32 0.05 4.48
C THR A 81 12.76 -1.41 4.31
N ASP A 82 12.65 -1.96 3.09
CA ASP A 82 13.06 -3.33 2.77
C ASP A 82 14.56 -3.54 2.98
N LEU A 83 15.37 -2.49 2.75
CA LEU A 83 16.80 -2.46 3.05
C LEU A 83 17.13 -2.25 4.54
N GLY A 84 16.14 -2.33 5.43
CA GLY A 84 16.34 -2.21 6.87
C GLY A 84 16.45 -0.75 7.36
N GLY A 85 16.01 0.21 6.55
CA GLY A 85 15.92 1.63 6.92
C GLY A 85 17.18 2.44 6.64
N THR A 86 18.35 1.81 6.42
CA THR A 86 19.60 2.53 6.12
C THR A 86 20.19 2.06 4.80
N THR A 87 20.31 2.96 3.83
CA THR A 87 20.84 2.65 2.49
C THR A 87 21.49 3.89 1.87
N SER A 88 22.40 3.68 0.92
CA SER A 88 23.07 4.77 0.21
C SER A 88 22.19 5.40 -0.88
N PHE A 89 22.47 6.65 -1.22
CA PHE A 89 21.80 7.33 -2.32
C PHE A 89 22.01 6.63 -3.66
N ASP A 90 23.20 6.08 -3.88
CA ASP A 90 23.56 5.41 -5.13
C ASP A 90 22.83 4.08 -5.27
N GLU A 91 22.69 3.32 -4.18
CA GLU A 91 21.95 2.07 -4.19
C GLU A 91 20.47 2.28 -4.53
N VAL A 92 19.83 3.29 -3.95
CA VAL A 92 18.44 3.63 -4.28
C VAL A 92 18.32 4.10 -5.74
N GLN A 93 19.23 4.96 -6.20
CA GLN A 93 19.23 5.43 -7.60
C GLN A 93 19.43 4.27 -8.59
N GLN A 94 20.41 3.40 -8.32
CA GLN A 94 20.72 2.25 -9.19
C GLN A 94 19.57 1.26 -9.23
N TYR A 95 18.92 1.01 -8.08
CA TYR A 95 17.72 0.16 -8.03
C TYR A 95 16.64 0.69 -8.97
N PHE A 96 16.29 1.97 -8.86
CA PHE A 96 15.21 2.55 -9.66
C PHE A 96 15.58 2.81 -11.13
N ALA A 97 16.85 3.02 -11.44
CA ALA A 97 17.31 3.11 -12.83
C ALA A 97 17.13 1.78 -13.57
N ASN A 98 17.31 0.66 -12.86
CA ASN A 98 17.25 -0.69 -13.42
C ASN A 98 15.95 -1.43 -13.10
N HIS A 99 14.96 -0.77 -12.46
CA HIS A 99 13.76 -1.45 -12.01
C HIS A 99 12.84 -1.78 -13.20
N PRO A 100 12.45 -3.05 -13.40
CA PRO A 100 11.76 -3.48 -14.62
C PRO A 100 10.33 -2.96 -14.74
N THR A 101 9.62 -2.79 -13.61
CA THR A 101 8.19 -2.45 -13.61
C THR A 101 7.88 -1.02 -13.22
N THR A 102 8.81 -0.33 -12.56
CA THR A 102 8.63 1.04 -12.04
C THR A 102 9.93 1.82 -12.06
N PRO A 103 10.50 2.10 -13.25
CA PRO A 103 11.71 2.88 -13.33
C PRO A 103 11.45 4.30 -12.84
N ILE A 104 12.34 4.82 -11.98
CA ILE A 104 12.32 6.23 -11.58
C ILE A 104 13.65 6.83 -12.05
N PRO A 105 13.64 7.70 -13.08
CA PRO A 105 14.84 8.38 -13.53
C PRO A 105 15.51 9.14 -12.38
N ALA A 106 16.84 9.13 -12.31
CA ALA A 106 17.60 9.81 -11.25
C ALA A 106 17.20 11.30 -11.10
N ALA A 107 16.95 11.98 -12.22
CA ALA A 107 16.47 13.37 -12.23
C ALA A 107 15.10 13.58 -11.53
N LYS A 108 14.25 12.55 -11.48
CA LYS A 108 12.93 12.60 -10.82
C LYS A 108 12.95 12.14 -9.37
N LEU A 109 13.96 11.37 -8.96
CA LEU A 109 14.08 10.83 -7.59
C LEU A 109 14.11 11.95 -6.53
N GLY A 110 14.76 13.08 -6.85
CA GLY A 110 14.76 14.26 -5.97
C GLY A 110 13.36 14.84 -5.71
N GLY A 111 12.51 14.88 -6.75
CA GLY A 111 11.10 15.30 -6.62
C GLY A 111 10.29 14.32 -5.80
N THR A 112 10.51 13.02 -6.01
CA THR A 112 9.88 11.94 -5.24
C THR A 112 10.19 12.03 -3.74
N LEU A 113 11.45 12.27 -3.38
CA LEU A 113 11.87 12.45 -1.98
C LEU A 113 11.30 13.74 -1.36
N THR A 114 11.16 14.79 -2.16
CA THR A 114 10.50 16.03 -1.72
C THR A 114 9.04 15.79 -1.38
N SER A 115 8.33 14.97 -2.17
CA SER A 115 6.95 14.55 -1.88
C SER A 115 6.86 13.81 -0.54
N ILE A 116 7.80 12.89 -0.25
CA ILE A 116 7.85 12.19 1.05
C ILE A 116 7.97 13.20 2.20
N LYS A 117 8.91 14.14 2.11
CA LYS A 117 9.10 15.18 3.14
C LYS A 117 7.86 16.07 3.30
N ALA A 118 7.18 16.40 2.20
CA ALA A 118 5.97 17.22 2.25
C ALA A 118 4.82 16.50 2.97
N VAL A 119 4.61 15.21 2.68
CA VAL A 119 3.59 14.40 3.35
C VAL A 119 3.92 14.20 4.83
N GLN A 120 5.18 13.90 5.16
CA GLN A 120 5.63 13.80 6.55
C GLN A 120 5.36 15.07 7.36
N ARG A 121 5.56 16.26 6.78
CA ARG A 121 5.24 17.52 7.48
C ARG A 121 3.75 17.76 7.69
N ARG A 122 2.90 17.17 6.85
CA ARG A 122 1.45 17.37 6.89
C ARG A 122 0.77 16.40 7.87
N ILE A 123 1.27 15.17 7.96
CA ILE A 123 0.62 14.06 8.68
C ILE A 123 1.44 13.62 9.90
N GLY A 124 2.76 13.80 9.84
CA GLY A 124 3.65 13.37 10.91
C GLY A 124 3.40 14.14 12.21
N PRO A 125 3.78 13.56 13.35
CA PRO A 125 3.59 14.20 14.65
C PRO A 125 4.43 15.48 14.76
N THR A 126 3.90 16.50 15.43
CA THR A 126 4.43 17.88 15.40
C THR A 126 5.87 18.00 15.92
N ASP A 127 6.22 17.21 16.93
CA ASP A 127 7.55 17.24 17.58
C ASP A 127 8.38 15.96 17.31
N ALA A 128 7.94 15.14 16.35
CA ALA A 128 8.62 13.90 16.01
C ALA A 128 9.90 14.11 15.20
N SER A 129 10.86 13.21 15.39
CA SER A 129 11.91 12.97 14.39
C SER A 129 11.28 12.67 13.02
N ARG A 130 11.93 13.16 11.95
CA ARG A 130 11.43 12.89 10.59
C ARG A 130 11.55 11.40 10.28
N LEU A 131 10.45 10.78 9.88
CA LEU A 131 10.41 9.37 9.45
C LEU A 131 11.52 9.02 8.45
N LEU A 132 11.79 9.88 7.46
CA LEU A 132 12.89 9.69 6.51
C LEU A 132 13.92 10.80 6.70
N GLN A 133 15.07 10.42 7.22
CA GLN A 133 16.22 11.29 7.38
C GLN A 133 17.16 11.15 6.19
N ARG A 134 17.76 12.26 5.79
CA ARG A 134 18.73 12.32 4.70
C ARG A 134 20.03 12.88 5.25
N ASN A 135 21.07 12.05 5.30
CA ASN A 135 22.41 12.48 5.68
C ASN A 135 23.20 12.78 4.40
N ASP A 136 23.24 14.05 4.01
CA ASP A 136 23.95 14.48 2.80
C ASP A 136 25.46 14.29 2.87
N ARG A 137 26.06 14.38 4.06
CA ARG A 137 27.51 14.17 4.24
C ARG A 137 27.92 12.72 4.01
N ALA A 138 27.14 11.79 4.57
CA ALA A 138 27.38 10.35 4.40
C ALA A 138 26.73 9.80 3.12
N ARG A 139 25.92 10.58 2.42
CA ARG A 139 25.10 10.16 1.26
C ARG A 139 24.19 8.97 1.59
N LEU A 140 23.56 9.02 2.77
CA LEU A 140 22.68 7.95 3.29
C LEU A 140 21.25 8.43 3.50
N TYR A 141 20.30 7.54 3.19
CA TYR A 141 18.95 7.58 3.73
C TYR A 141 18.91 6.78 5.03
N HIS A 142 18.16 7.30 6.00
CA HIS A 142 17.99 6.65 7.30
C HIS A 142 16.54 6.73 7.78
N ILE A 143 16.05 5.61 8.28
CA ILE A 143 14.78 5.45 9.01
C ILE A 143 15.14 4.74 10.30
N ASP A 144 14.70 5.29 11.42
CA ASP A 144 14.98 4.71 12.73
C ASP A 144 14.42 3.29 12.83
N ARG A 145 15.19 2.38 13.42
CA ARG A 145 14.87 0.95 13.48
C ARG A 145 13.45 0.64 14.01
N PRO A 146 12.94 1.31 15.07
CA PRO A 146 11.58 1.07 15.53
C PRO A 146 10.51 1.36 14.46
N LEU A 147 10.75 2.39 13.64
CA LEU A 147 9.84 2.80 12.57
C LEU A 147 9.89 1.86 11.36
N VAL A 148 11.01 1.18 11.12
CA VAL A 148 11.15 0.20 10.03
C VAL A 148 10.14 -0.95 10.20
N GLU A 149 10.00 -1.50 11.41
CA GLU A 149 9.06 -2.61 11.64
C GLU A 149 7.60 -2.14 11.55
N GLY A 150 7.30 -0.93 12.05
CA GLY A 150 5.97 -0.32 11.88
C GLY A 150 5.64 -0.07 10.40
N LEU A 151 6.61 0.41 9.61
CA LEU A 151 6.44 0.61 8.18
C LEU A 151 6.21 -0.72 7.44
N ARG A 152 6.94 -1.78 7.79
CA ARG A 152 6.73 -3.12 7.19
C ARG A 152 5.30 -3.62 7.41
N ARG A 153 4.78 -3.48 8.63
CA ARG A 153 3.39 -3.85 8.94
C ARG A 153 2.39 -2.98 8.18
N ALA A 154 2.59 -1.66 8.16
CA ALA A 154 1.73 -0.76 7.41
C ALA A 154 1.75 -1.04 5.89
N PHE A 155 2.91 -1.37 5.30
CA PHE A 155 2.99 -1.80 3.90
C PHE A 155 2.29 -3.13 3.65
N ALA A 156 2.37 -4.09 4.58
CA ALA A 156 1.65 -5.36 4.45
C ALA A 156 0.14 -5.15 4.37
N ILE A 157 -0.43 -4.23 5.18
CA ILE A 157 -1.84 -3.86 5.06
C ILE A 157 -2.13 -3.15 3.75
N ALA A 158 -1.27 -2.21 3.32
CA ALA A 158 -1.46 -1.51 2.05
C ALA A 158 -1.47 -2.45 0.83
N ASP A 159 -0.69 -3.54 0.90
CA ASP A 159 -0.65 -4.59 -0.13
C ASP A 159 -1.89 -5.51 -0.05
N ALA A 160 -2.35 -5.84 1.16
CA ALA A 160 -3.55 -6.66 1.37
C ALA A 160 -4.85 -5.90 1.04
N ARG A 161 -4.82 -4.57 1.17
CA ARG A 161 -5.96 -3.66 1.02
C ARG A 161 -5.65 -2.49 0.08
N PRO A 162 -5.39 -2.77 -1.22
CA PRO A 162 -5.14 -1.72 -2.20
C PRO A 162 -6.36 -0.80 -2.41
N ASP A 163 -7.56 -1.26 -2.05
CA ASP A 163 -8.79 -0.46 -2.01
C ASP A 163 -8.65 0.75 -1.06
N LEU A 164 -8.00 0.57 0.09
CA LEU A 164 -7.79 1.63 1.08
C LEU A 164 -6.75 2.67 0.64
N MET A 165 -5.98 2.35 -0.40
CA MET A 165 -4.97 3.23 -0.98
C MET A 165 -5.55 4.14 -2.07
N ARG A 166 -6.76 3.86 -2.54
CA ARG A 166 -7.58 4.80 -3.31
C ARG A 166 -8.31 5.61 -2.25
N GLY A 167 -7.92 6.87 -2.03
CA GLY A 167 -8.62 7.73 -1.09
C GLY A 167 -10.06 8.00 -1.53
N GLU A 168 -10.96 7.04 -1.40
CA GLU A 168 -12.38 7.32 -1.32
C GLU A 168 -12.57 8.03 0.02
N PRO A 169 -12.93 9.32 0.01
CA PRO A 169 -13.38 9.94 1.24
C PRO A 169 -14.57 9.12 1.68
N THR A 170 -14.56 8.64 2.91
CA THR A 170 -15.74 8.06 3.56
C THR A 170 -16.79 9.17 3.63
N ALA A 171 -17.52 9.37 2.55
CA ALA A 171 -18.70 10.19 2.51
C ALA A 171 -19.75 9.39 3.29
N ARG A 172 -19.99 9.80 4.54
CA ARG A 172 -21.24 9.68 5.34
C ARG A 172 -20.92 9.72 6.84
N LEU A 173 -21.62 10.46 7.71
CA LEU A 173 -22.94 11.10 7.62
C LEU A 173 -22.95 12.38 8.45
N ALA A 174 -23.46 13.45 7.85
CA ALA A 174 -24.13 14.50 8.59
C ALA A 174 -25.18 13.85 9.50
N SER A 175 -24.90 13.83 10.80
CA SER A 175 -25.95 13.67 11.80
C SER A 175 -26.46 15.05 12.12
N ASP A 176 -27.46 15.42 11.34
CA ASP A 176 -28.55 16.26 11.79
C ASP A 176 -28.99 15.79 13.19
N ARG A 177 -28.97 16.67 14.18
CA ARG A 177 -29.91 16.62 15.30
C ARG A 177 -29.97 17.97 16.02
N LYS A 178 -31.06 18.67 15.67
CA LYS A 178 -31.94 19.52 16.49
C LYS A 178 -31.31 20.50 17.48
#